data_AF-A0A1D1VYE4-F1
#
_entry.id   AF-A0A1D1VYE4-F1
#
_cell.length_a   1.000
_cell.length_b   1.000
_cell.length_c   1.000
_cell.angle_alpha   90.00
_cell.angle_beta   90.00
_cell.angle_gamma   90.00
#
_symmetry.space_group_name_H-M   'P 1'
#
loop_
_entity.id
_entity.type
_entity.pdbx_description
1 polymer ?
#
loop_
_entity_poly.entity_id
_entity_poly.type
_entity_poly.pdbx_seq_one_letter_code
_entity_poly.pdbx_strand_id
1 'polypeptide(L)'
;MEEEYRYWLNLSSTTNRSVSVILSALSDLVKSYNDIASAALKDVPEILENVDVQLSKLWKDRALIKAAFTEDRARRIFALFDEQCVSVLQSSAEKDKIWTADSSEAEEFLTDCLAICNKWSDVCRALTEELWPEDERNRWTSGLVKAESTEKLRQRLDQIRTIKATVEEVADLLGSTLDKPHPSEVFMKIDNLNVGKGGDEVWTAAFRNFDQKMSRYDDVIAERLKKKFYNPTADSRQVC
;
A
#
# COMPACT_ATOMS: atom_id res chain seq x y z
N MET A 1 1.71 -4.48 -18.25
CA MET A 1 2.13 -5.91 -18.33
C MET A 1 1.97 -6.53 -19.72
N GLU A 2 0.85 -6.31 -20.42
CA GLU A 2 0.61 -6.88 -21.75
C GLU A 2 1.69 -6.56 -22.81
N GLU A 3 2.29 -5.37 -22.75
CA GLU A 3 3.37 -4.99 -23.67
C GLU A 3 4.62 -5.87 -23.52
N GLU A 4 4.99 -6.21 -22.28
CA GLU A 4 6.09 -7.16 -22.04
C GLU A 4 5.74 -8.52 -22.61
N TYR A 5 4.53 -9.01 -22.38
CA TYR A 5 4.07 -10.28 -22.95
C TYR A 5 4.09 -10.27 -24.49
N ARG A 6 3.59 -9.20 -25.14
CA ARG A 6 3.61 -9.03 -26.60
C ARG A 6 5.04 -8.99 -27.16
N TYR A 7 5.98 -8.34 -26.46
CA TYR A 7 7.38 -8.32 -26.86
C TYR A 7 7.94 -9.75 -26.98
N TRP A 8 7.71 -10.58 -25.97
CA TRP A 8 8.19 -11.97 -25.96
C TRP A 8 7.46 -12.84 -26.97
N LEU A 9 6.18 -12.58 -27.20
CA LEU A 9 5.38 -13.31 -28.18
C LEU A 9 5.95 -13.11 -29.59
N ASN A 10 6.29 -11.86 -29.93
CA ASN A 10 6.93 -11.53 -31.21
C ASN A 10 8.29 -12.21 -31.37
N LEU A 11 9.07 -12.34 -30.29
CA LEU A 11 10.39 -12.99 -30.30
C LEU A 11 10.30 -14.53 -30.40
N SER A 12 9.18 -15.13 -30.03
CA SER A 12 9.00 -16.60 -30.08
C SER A 12 8.88 -17.16 -31.50
N SER A 13 8.49 -16.31 -32.45
CA SER A 13 8.40 -16.63 -33.88
C SER A 13 9.75 -17.09 -34.48
N THR A 14 10.87 -16.84 -33.79
CA THR A 14 12.24 -17.14 -34.22
C THR A 14 12.86 -18.40 -33.59
N THR A 15 12.04 -19.31 -33.03
CA THR A 15 12.43 -20.70 -32.69
C THR A 15 13.53 -20.82 -31.62
N ASN A 16 13.35 -20.17 -30.47
CA ASN A 16 14.27 -20.35 -29.35
C ASN A 16 13.53 -20.90 -28.11
N ARG A 17 13.92 -22.11 -27.66
CA ARG A 17 13.34 -22.82 -26.50
C ARG A 17 13.38 -21.98 -25.21
N SER A 18 14.34 -21.07 -25.08
CA SER A 18 14.43 -20.14 -23.96
C SER A 18 13.29 -19.11 -23.94
N VAL A 19 12.76 -18.72 -25.12
CA VAL A 19 11.66 -17.75 -25.23
C VAL A 19 10.32 -18.37 -24.82
N SER A 20 10.10 -19.65 -25.12
CA SER A 20 8.87 -20.36 -24.69
C SER A 20 8.77 -20.49 -23.17
N VAL A 21 9.90 -20.68 -22.48
CA VAL A 21 9.93 -20.75 -21.00
C VAL A 21 9.57 -19.39 -20.39
N ILE A 22 10.15 -18.29 -20.90
CA ILE A 22 9.80 -16.94 -20.45
C ILE A 22 8.33 -16.64 -20.71
N LEU A 23 7.82 -16.98 -21.89
CA LEU A 23 6.42 -16.74 -22.23
C LEU A 23 5.45 -17.45 -21.28
N SER A 24 5.73 -18.70 -20.92
CA SER A 24 4.92 -19.42 -19.94
C SER A 24 4.92 -18.71 -18.59
N ALA A 25 6.10 -18.35 -18.07
CA ALA A 25 6.22 -17.68 -16.78
C ALA A 25 5.57 -16.28 -16.79
N LEU A 26 5.71 -15.53 -17.88
CA LEU A 26 5.05 -14.24 -18.03
C LEU A 26 3.54 -14.37 -18.20
N SER A 27 3.05 -15.45 -18.82
CA SER A 27 1.61 -15.71 -18.89
C SER A 27 1.02 -15.89 -17.49
N ASP A 28 1.72 -16.62 -16.61
CA ASP A 28 1.31 -16.82 -15.22
C ASP A 28 1.30 -15.49 -14.45
N LEU A 29 2.32 -14.63 -14.65
CA LEU A 29 2.39 -13.30 -14.05
C LEU A 29 1.32 -12.34 -14.59
N VAL A 30 1.04 -12.36 -15.90
CA VAL A 30 -0.05 -11.58 -16.53
C VAL A 30 -1.38 -11.97 -15.93
N LYS A 31 -1.61 -13.26 -15.70
CA LYS A 31 -2.82 -13.73 -15.03
C LYS A 31 -2.92 -13.14 -13.62
N SER A 32 -1.89 -13.29 -12.80
CA SER A 32 -1.89 -12.73 -11.44
C SER A 32 -2.04 -11.22 -11.41
N TYR A 33 -1.45 -10.50 -12.37
CA TYR A 33 -1.64 -9.06 -12.52
C TYR A 33 -3.11 -8.66 -12.79
N ASN A 34 -3.78 -9.40 -13.67
CA ASN A 34 -5.20 -9.18 -13.95
C ASN A 34 -6.09 -9.63 -12.79
N ASP A 35 -5.70 -10.69 -12.08
CA ASP A 35 -6.42 -11.16 -10.90
C ASP A 35 -6.40 -10.07 -9.81
N ILE A 36 -5.25 -9.41 -9.56
CA ILE A 36 -5.17 -8.25 -8.63
C ILE A 36 -6.13 -7.13 -9.04
N ALA A 37 -6.28 -6.85 -10.34
CA ALA A 37 -7.15 -5.78 -10.82
C ALA A 37 -8.64 -6.03 -10.51
N SER A 38 -9.04 -7.29 -10.34
CA SER A 38 -10.43 -7.71 -10.22
C SER A 38 -10.79 -8.34 -8.87
N ALA A 39 -9.79 -8.65 -8.05
CA ALA A 39 -9.97 -9.25 -6.74
C ALA A 39 -10.52 -8.27 -5.70
N ALA A 40 -11.16 -8.80 -4.65
CA ALA A 40 -11.43 -8.03 -3.46
C ALA A 40 -10.12 -7.75 -2.71
N LEU A 41 -10.04 -6.62 -2.01
CA LEU A 41 -8.80 -6.17 -1.37
C LEU A 41 -8.21 -7.21 -0.42
N LYS A 42 -9.03 -7.86 0.39
CA LYS A 42 -8.65 -8.94 1.29
C LYS A 42 -7.98 -10.16 0.62
N ASP A 43 -8.27 -10.42 -0.66
CA ASP A 43 -7.77 -11.57 -1.41
C ASP A 43 -6.46 -11.24 -2.15
N VAL A 44 -6.16 -9.96 -2.37
CA VAL A 44 -4.95 -9.51 -3.08
C VAL A 44 -3.65 -9.99 -2.43
N PRO A 45 -3.48 -10.00 -1.09
CA PRO A 45 -2.26 -10.52 -0.47
C PRO A 45 -1.94 -11.98 -0.84
N GLU A 46 -2.94 -12.84 -0.97
CA GLU A 46 -2.75 -14.23 -1.41
C GLU A 46 -2.26 -14.30 -2.86
N ILE A 47 -2.80 -13.45 -3.74
CA ILE A 47 -2.33 -13.36 -5.12
C ILE A 47 -0.86 -12.91 -5.15
N LEU A 48 -0.47 -11.97 -4.29
CA LEU A 48 0.93 -11.50 -4.18
C LEU A 48 1.88 -12.60 -3.67
N GLU A 49 1.42 -13.54 -2.84
CA GLU A 49 2.22 -14.74 -2.49
C GLU A 49 2.51 -15.61 -3.69
N ASN A 50 1.51 -15.80 -4.54
CA ASN A 50 1.71 -16.54 -5.78
C ASN A 50 2.65 -15.77 -6.74
N VAL A 51 2.57 -14.44 -6.80
CA VAL A 51 3.51 -13.60 -7.58
C VAL A 51 4.95 -13.76 -7.08
N ASP A 52 5.19 -13.80 -5.77
CA ASP A 52 6.52 -14.08 -5.20
C ASP A 52 7.10 -15.41 -5.71
N VAL A 53 6.31 -16.47 -5.64
CA VAL A 53 6.70 -17.80 -6.14
C VAL A 53 6.99 -17.77 -7.65
N GLN A 54 6.15 -17.09 -8.43
CA GLN A 54 6.32 -16.95 -9.88
C GLN A 54 7.58 -16.17 -10.24
N LEU A 55 7.85 -15.05 -9.57
CA LEU A 55 9.05 -14.23 -9.77
C LEU A 55 10.31 -14.97 -9.34
N SER A 56 10.28 -15.65 -8.19
CA SER A 56 11.34 -16.53 -7.70
C SER A 56 11.71 -17.58 -8.74
N LYS A 57 10.72 -18.26 -9.32
CA LYS A 57 10.92 -19.29 -10.35
C LYS A 57 11.49 -18.68 -11.63
N LEU A 58 10.89 -17.59 -12.12
CA LEU A 58 11.35 -16.89 -13.32
C LEU A 58 12.83 -16.47 -13.19
N TRP A 59 13.24 -15.98 -12.02
CA TRP A 59 14.62 -15.57 -11.78
C TRP A 59 15.58 -16.75 -11.69
N LYS A 60 15.21 -17.87 -11.05
CA LYS A 60 16.03 -19.10 -11.02
C LYS A 60 16.23 -19.68 -12.41
N ASP A 61 15.18 -19.70 -13.22
CA ASP A 61 15.22 -20.21 -14.60
C ASP A 61 16.01 -19.29 -15.55
N ARG A 62 16.31 -18.04 -15.14
CA ARG A 62 17.16 -17.09 -15.88
C ARG A 62 18.53 -17.66 -16.24
N ALA A 63 19.07 -18.59 -15.46
CA ALA A 63 20.35 -19.24 -15.77
C ALA A 63 20.33 -19.93 -17.16
N LEU A 64 19.17 -20.40 -17.60
CA LEU A 64 18.96 -21.04 -18.92
C LEU A 64 18.77 -20.03 -20.06
N ILE A 65 18.67 -18.73 -19.72
CA ILE A 65 18.10 -17.68 -20.56
C ILE A 65 18.89 -16.36 -20.48
N LYS A 66 20.13 -16.43 -19.97
CA LYS A 66 20.95 -15.30 -19.49
C LYS A 66 21.11 -14.12 -20.45
N ALA A 67 20.94 -14.34 -21.76
CA ALA A 67 21.01 -13.31 -22.80
C ALA A 67 19.69 -12.55 -23.05
N ALA A 68 18.55 -13.09 -22.66
CA ALA A 68 17.24 -12.55 -23.05
C ALA A 68 16.53 -11.80 -21.90
N PHE A 69 16.54 -12.33 -20.67
CA PHE A 69 15.86 -11.71 -19.53
C PHE A 69 16.84 -10.93 -18.64
N THR A 70 16.82 -9.60 -18.76
CA THR A 70 17.72 -8.69 -18.05
C THR A 70 17.16 -8.28 -16.69
N GLU A 71 18.04 -7.77 -15.82
CA GLU A 71 17.68 -7.19 -14.53
C GLU A 71 16.69 -6.01 -14.69
N ASP A 72 16.88 -5.17 -15.71
CA ASP A 72 15.96 -4.06 -16.03
C ASP A 72 14.54 -4.53 -16.33
N ARG A 73 14.39 -5.67 -17.02
CA ARG A 73 13.06 -6.24 -17.29
C ARG A 73 12.40 -6.75 -16.02
N ALA A 74 13.16 -7.41 -15.16
CA ALA A 74 12.64 -7.81 -13.85
C ALA A 74 12.20 -6.59 -13.03
N ARG A 75 13.01 -5.52 -12.99
CA ARG A 75 12.63 -4.24 -12.35
C ARG A 75 11.35 -3.66 -12.94
N ARG A 76 11.17 -3.71 -14.25
CA ARG A 76 9.93 -3.27 -14.89
C ARG A 76 8.73 -4.10 -14.43
N ILE A 77 8.88 -5.41 -14.22
CA ILE A 77 7.80 -6.25 -13.68
C ILE A 77 7.44 -5.81 -12.26
N PHE A 78 8.41 -5.56 -11.38
CA PHE A 78 8.11 -5.01 -10.05
C PHE A 78 7.39 -3.67 -10.13
N ALA A 79 7.86 -2.74 -10.98
CA ALA A 79 7.21 -1.44 -11.14
C ALA A 79 5.74 -1.59 -11.60
N LEU A 80 5.46 -2.52 -12.52
CA LEU A 80 4.10 -2.80 -12.96
C LEU A 80 3.21 -3.32 -11.82
N PHE A 81 3.71 -4.24 -10.99
CA PHE A 81 2.94 -4.73 -9.85
C PHE A 81 2.78 -3.66 -8.76
N ASP A 82 3.78 -2.81 -8.52
CA ASP A 82 3.70 -1.65 -7.62
C ASP A 82 2.57 -0.69 -8.06
N GLU A 83 2.53 -0.34 -9.34
CA GLU A 83 1.47 0.47 -9.93
C GLU A 83 0.10 -0.22 -9.82
N GLN A 84 0.02 -1.53 -10.03
CA GLN A 84 -1.22 -2.29 -9.97
C GLN A 84 -1.78 -2.37 -8.54
N CYS A 85 -0.93 -2.55 -7.54
CA CYS A 85 -1.31 -2.50 -6.12
C CYS A 85 -1.89 -1.13 -5.75
N VAL A 86 -1.27 -0.04 -6.20
CA VAL A 86 -1.81 1.31 -5.99
C VAL A 86 -3.14 1.50 -6.74
N SER A 87 -3.23 1.02 -7.98
CA SER A 87 -4.42 1.15 -8.82
C SER A 87 -5.64 0.46 -8.22
N VAL A 88 -5.50 -0.76 -7.67
CA VAL A 88 -6.64 -1.49 -7.08
C VAL A 88 -7.15 -0.78 -5.82
N LEU A 89 -6.24 -0.23 -5.01
CA LEU A 89 -6.59 0.53 -3.80
C LEU A 89 -7.31 1.84 -4.16
N GLN A 90 -6.81 2.58 -5.14
CA GLN A 90 -7.42 3.84 -5.61
C GLN A 90 -8.75 3.64 -6.34
N SER A 91 -8.97 2.46 -6.91
CA SER A 91 -10.21 2.12 -7.63
C SER A 91 -11.26 1.50 -6.72
N SER A 92 -10.94 1.22 -5.46
CA SER A 92 -11.89 0.63 -4.52
C SER A 92 -13.09 1.55 -4.29
N ALA A 93 -14.29 0.99 -4.40
CA ALA A 93 -15.55 1.70 -4.14
C ALA A 93 -15.70 2.12 -2.66
N GLU A 94 -14.92 1.51 -1.77
CA GLU A 94 -14.97 1.79 -0.33
C GLU A 94 -14.08 2.99 0.06
N LYS A 95 -13.27 3.52 -0.86
CA LYS A 95 -12.38 4.66 -0.58
C LYS A 95 -13.12 5.91 -0.10
N ASP A 96 -14.35 6.11 -0.58
CA ASP A 96 -15.17 7.27 -0.20
C ASP A 96 -15.75 7.10 1.22
N LYS A 97 -15.78 5.86 1.72
CA LYS A 97 -16.32 5.52 3.04
C LYS A 97 -15.34 5.75 4.17
N ILE A 98 -14.05 5.95 3.90
CA ILE A 98 -13.00 6.15 4.92
C ILE A 98 -13.42 7.17 5.99
N TRP A 99 -14.05 8.26 5.58
CA TRP A 99 -14.43 9.35 6.48
C TRP A 99 -15.90 9.35 6.92
N THR A 100 -16.77 8.60 6.23
CA THR A 100 -18.23 8.63 6.46
C THR A 100 -18.78 7.37 7.11
N ALA A 101 -18.08 6.24 6.99
CA ALA A 101 -18.48 4.99 7.62
C ALA A 101 -18.13 4.96 9.11
N ASP A 102 -18.71 4.00 9.81
CA ASP A 102 -18.40 3.72 11.21
C ASP A 102 -16.92 3.37 11.38
N SER A 103 -16.37 3.67 12.56
CA SER A 103 -14.94 3.50 12.86
C SER A 103 -14.44 2.09 12.59
N SER A 104 -15.26 1.06 12.88
CA SER A 104 -14.91 -0.34 12.62
C SER A 104 -14.79 -0.66 11.13
N GLU A 105 -15.75 -0.19 10.30
CA GLU A 105 -15.72 -0.45 8.86
C GLU A 105 -14.55 0.27 8.18
N ALA A 106 -14.31 1.52 8.58
CA ALA A 106 -13.18 2.28 8.07
C ALA A 106 -11.83 1.65 8.48
N GLU A 107 -11.73 1.12 9.70
CA GLU A 107 -10.52 0.46 10.18
C GLU A 107 -10.27 -0.90 9.51
N GLU A 108 -11.32 -1.67 9.23
CA GLU A 108 -11.24 -2.90 8.42
C GLU A 108 -10.70 -2.60 7.03
N PHE A 109 -11.30 -1.60 6.35
CA PHE A 109 -10.83 -1.16 5.03
C PHE A 109 -9.36 -0.69 5.04
N LEU A 110 -8.97 0.13 6.02
CA LEU A 110 -7.58 0.59 6.14
C LEU A 110 -6.61 -0.58 6.41
N THR A 111 -7.05 -1.58 7.17
CA THR A 111 -6.26 -2.78 7.46
C THR A 111 -6.01 -3.60 6.20
N ASP A 112 -7.05 -3.83 5.39
CA ASP A 112 -6.93 -4.51 4.10
C ASP A 112 -5.98 -3.77 3.14
N CYS A 113 -6.12 -2.44 3.07
CA CYS A 113 -5.24 -1.60 2.24
C CYS A 113 -3.77 -1.69 2.66
N LEU A 114 -3.51 -1.61 3.96
CA LEU A 114 -2.15 -1.72 4.51
C LEU A 114 -1.59 -3.13 4.35
N ALA A 115 -2.40 -4.18 4.46
CA ALA A 115 -1.98 -5.55 4.23
C ALA A 115 -1.42 -5.74 2.81
N ILE A 116 -2.09 -5.19 1.80
CA ILE A 116 -1.59 -5.18 0.41
C ILE A 116 -0.25 -4.45 0.32
N CYS A 117 -0.16 -3.25 0.90
CA CYS A 117 1.04 -2.43 0.80
C CYS A 117 2.26 -3.10 1.45
N ASN A 118 2.06 -3.67 2.63
CA ASN A 118 3.08 -4.40 3.37
C ASN A 118 3.50 -5.65 2.60
N LYS A 119 2.53 -6.43 2.12
CA LYS A 119 2.82 -7.67 1.40
C LYS A 119 3.66 -7.43 0.17
N TRP A 120 3.31 -6.43 -0.65
CA TRP A 120 4.10 -6.14 -1.85
C TRP A 120 5.52 -5.66 -1.54
N SER A 121 5.66 -4.82 -0.50
CA SER A 121 6.97 -4.36 -0.03
C SER A 121 7.84 -5.53 0.47
N ASP A 122 7.22 -6.48 1.17
CA ASP A 122 7.89 -7.70 1.65
C ASP A 122 8.35 -8.59 0.49
N VAL A 123 7.53 -8.77 -0.55
CA VAL A 123 7.92 -9.53 -1.75
C VAL A 123 9.11 -8.88 -2.45
N CYS A 124 9.09 -7.55 -2.63
CA CYS A 124 10.20 -6.83 -3.24
C CYS A 124 11.50 -7.03 -2.45
N ARG A 125 11.42 -6.94 -1.13
CA ARG A 125 12.55 -7.12 -0.22
C ARG A 125 13.08 -8.55 -0.22
N ALA A 126 12.22 -9.54 0.03
CA ALA A 126 12.61 -10.95 0.10
C ALA A 126 13.30 -11.43 -1.18
N LEU A 127 12.77 -11.05 -2.34
CA LEU A 127 13.36 -11.43 -3.62
C LEU A 127 14.70 -10.75 -3.87
N THR A 128 14.81 -9.44 -3.63
CA THR A 128 15.97 -8.65 -4.09
C THR A 128 17.07 -8.46 -3.05
N GLU A 129 16.80 -8.67 -1.76
CA GLU A 129 17.80 -8.63 -0.69
C GLU A 129 18.25 -10.03 -0.24
N GLU A 130 17.32 -10.97 -0.16
CA GLU A 130 17.59 -12.29 0.43
C GLU A 130 17.86 -13.32 -0.67
N LEU A 131 16.90 -13.53 -1.58
CA LEU A 131 16.95 -14.69 -2.47
C LEU A 131 17.91 -14.53 -3.67
N TRP A 132 17.82 -13.41 -4.39
CA TRP A 132 18.55 -13.25 -5.66
C TRP A 132 20.04 -12.86 -5.52
N PRO A 133 20.47 -12.16 -4.46
CA PRO A 133 21.89 -11.94 -4.20
C PRO A 133 22.67 -13.20 -3.81
N GLU A 134 22.00 -14.21 -3.24
CA GLU A 134 22.60 -15.50 -2.86
C GLU A 134 22.86 -16.43 -4.08
N ASP A 135 22.15 -16.24 -5.19
CA ASP A 135 22.38 -17.02 -6.41
C ASP A 135 23.62 -16.51 -7.16
N GLU A 136 24.79 -17.14 -6.92
CA GLU A 136 26.04 -16.81 -7.59
C GLU A 136 25.95 -16.87 -9.14
N ARG A 137 25.02 -17.65 -9.71
CA ARG A 137 24.88 -17.82 -11.16
C ARG A 137 24.08 -16.69 -11.81
N ASN A 138 23.16 -16.08 -11.04
CA ASN A 138 22.23 -15.03 -11.50
C ASN A 138 22.20 -13.81 -10.58
N ARG A 139 23.36 -13.47 -9.99
CA ARG A 139 23.47 -12.42 -8.98
C ARG A 139 22.84 -11.12 -9.46
N TRP A 140 21.90 -10.61 -8.66
CA TRP A 140 21.30 -9.28 -8.83
C TRP A 140 22.30 -8.22 -8.37
N THR A 141 22.58 -7.21 -9.19
CA THR A 141 23.72 -6.29 -8.96
C THR A 141 23.31 -4.83 -8.75
N SER A 142 22.08 -4.46 -9.11
CA SER A 142 21.60 -3.08 -9.05
C SER A 142 20.96 -2.72 -7.70
N GLY A 143 21.05 -3.60 -6.69
CA GLY A 143 20.54 -3.37 -5.32
C GLY A 143 19.03 -3.58 -5.15
N LEU A 144 18.52 -3.33 -3.94
CA LEU A 144 17.10 -3.50 -3.58
C LEU A 144 16.15 -2.85 -4.59
N VAL A 145 15.06 -3.53 -4.92
CA VAL A 145 13.90 -2.90 -5.57
C VAL A 145 12.97 -2.34 -4.49
N LYS A 146 12.67 -1.04 -4.59
CA LYS A 146 11.72 -0.38 -3.69
C LYS A 146 10.35 -0.29 -4.34
N ALA A 147 9.31 -0.68 -3.60
CA ALA A 147 7.92 -0.46 -3.97
C ALA A 147 7.55 1.02 -3.71
N GLU A 148 8.06 1.94 -4.52
CA GLU A 148 8.01 3.38 -4.24
C GLU A 148 6.59 3.93 -4.12
N SER A 149 5.69 3.52 -5.03
CA SER A 149 4.32 4.04 -5.06
C SER A 149 3.50 3.47 -3.92
N THR A 150 3.68 2.17 -3.67
CA THR A 150 3.03 1.46 -2.56
C THR A 150 3.49 1.98 -1.21
N GLU A 151 4.79 2.26 -1.02
CA GLU A 151 5.29 2.81 0.24
C GLU A 151 4.74 4.21 0.52
N LYS A 152 4.64 5.07 -0.50
CA LYS A 152 3.97 6.37 -0.36
C LYS A 152 2.51 6.22 0.04
N LEU A 153 1.79 5.28 -0.57
CA LEU A 153 0.40 5.02 -0.24
C LEU A 153 0.25 4.44 1.17
N ARG A 154 1.16 3.57 1.60
CA ARG A 154 1.23 3.04 2.97
C ARG A 154 1.33 4.17 3.99
N GLN A 155 2.28 5.10 3.79
CA GLN A 155 2.44 6.27 4.65
C GLN A 155 1.19 7.16 4.67
N ARG A 156 0.53 7.32 3.52
CA ARG A 156 -0.75 8.05 3.43
C ARG A 156 -1.86 7.37 4.24
N LEU A 157 -1.98 6.05 4.15
CA LEU A 157 -2.96 5.26 4.91
C LEU A 157 -2.70 5.35 6.42
N ASP A 158 -1.44 5.29 6.86
CA ASP A 158 -1.06 5.47 8.26
C ASP A 158 -1.45 6.87 8.78
N GLN A 159 -1.27 7.91 7.96
CA GLN A 159 -1.72 9.27 8.29
C GLN A 159 -3.24 9.34 8.43
N ILE A 160 -3.99 8.75 7.48
CA ILE A 160 -5.46 8.69 7.54
C ILE A 160 -5.93 8.01 8.83
N ARG A 161 -5.35 6.86 9.17
CA ARG A 161 -5.65 6.13 10.41
C ARG A 161 -5.40 6.99 11.65
N THR A 162 -4.24 7.65 11.70
CA THR A 162 -3.87 8.54 12.80
C THR A 162 -4.85 9.71 12.95
N ILE A 163 -5.25 10.33 11.83
CA ILE A 163 -6.22 11.45 11.84
C ILE A 163 -7.57 10.97 12.39
N LYS A 164 -8.08 9.82 11.94
CA LYS A 164 -9.34 9.26 12.45
C LYS A 164 -9.28 9.01 13.95
N ALA A 165 -8.25 8.30 14.41
CA ALA A 165 -8.05 8.01 15.83
C ALA A 165 -7.98 9.30 16.66
N THR A 166 -7.24 10.31 16.19
CA THR A 166 -7.12 11.62 16.87
C THR A 166 -8.49 12.29 16.99
N VAL A 167 -9.29 12.26 15.93
CA VAL A 167 -10.62 12.89 15.93
C VAL A 167 -11.58 12.17 16.88
N GLU A 168 -11.54 10.85 16.91
CA GLU A 168 -12.34 10.02 17.83
C GLU A 168 -11.93 10.24 19.29
N GLU A 169 -10.63 10.19 19.59
CA GLU A 169 -10.10 10.43 20.93
C GLU A 169 -10.47 11.83 21.46
N VAL A 170 -10.41 12.85 20.61
CA VAL A 170 -10.80 14.21 20.99
C VAL A 170 -12.31 14.30 21.21
N ALA A 171 -13.14 13.69 20.35
CA ALA A 171 -14.59 13.67 20.54
C ALA A 171 -14.97 12.99 21.88
N ASP A 172 -14.34 11.85 22.19
CA ASP A 172 -14.54 11.13 23.44
C ASP A 172 -14.11 11.94 24.66
N LEU A 173 -12.96 12.61 24.58
CA LEU A 173 -12.43 13.45 25.67
C LEU A 173 -13.35 14.64 25.98
N LEU A 174 -13.93 15.24 24.94
CA LEU A 174 -14.83 16.39 25.09
C LEU A 174 -16.22 15.98 25.56
N GLY A 175 -16.60 14.71 25.39
CA GLY A 175 -17.93 14.18 25.74
C GLY A 175 -19.05 14.77 24.87
N SER A 176 -18.70 15.27 23.68
CA SER A 176 -19.59 15.89 22.71
C SER A 176 -19.07 15.61 21.30
N THR A 177 -19.99 15.46 20.34
CA THR A 177 -19.61 15.48 18.91
C THR A 177 -18.93 16.81 18.59
N LEU A 178 -17.79 16.78 17.91
CA LEU A 178 -17.07 17.99 17.48
C LEU A 178 -18.01 18.93 16.70
N ASP A 179 -17.79 20.23 16.82
CA ASP A 179 -18.64 21.24 16.18
C ASP A 179 -18.63 21.11 14.65
N LYS A 180 -19.74 21.51 14.02
CA LYS A 180 -19.84 21.62 12.57
C LYS A 180 -19.24 22.95 12.07
N PRO A 181 -18.44 22.95 10.98
CA PRO A 181 -18.06 21.80 10.15
C PRO A 181 -16.99 20.93 10.81
N HIS A 182 -17.20 19.61 10.76
CA HIS A 182 -16.33 18.64 11.41
C HIS A 182 -14.89 18.74 10.85
N PRO A 183 -13.83 18.60 11.67
CA PRO A 183 -12.46 18.79 11.21
C PRO A 183 -12.09 17.91 10.00
N SER A 184 -12.55 16.65 9.98
CA SER A 184 -12.27 15.70 8.89
C SER A 184 -13.00 15.97 7.57
N GLU A 185 -13.99 16.88 7.52
CA GLU A 185 -14.72 17.20 6.27
C GLU A 185 -13.80 17.76 5.16
N VAL A 186 -12.60 18.23 5.51
CA VAL A 186 -11.62 18.69 4.52
C VAL A 186 -11.12 17.55 3.63
N PHE A 187 -11.05 16.34 4.17
CA PHE A 187 -10.56 15.15 3.48
C PHE A 187 -11.64 14.50 2.59
N MET A 188 -12.92 14.77 2.86
CA MET A 188 -14.04 14.30 2.03
C MET A 188 -14.09 14.98 0.65
N LYS A 189 -13.34 16.07 0.46
CA LYS A 189 -13.35 16.88 -0.77
C LYS A 189 -12.18 16.58 -1.70
N ILE A 190 -11.33 15.63 -1.34
CA ILE A 190 -10.12 15.29 -2.07
C ILE A 190 -10.03 13.78 -2.29
N ASP A 191 -9.23 13.37 -3.28
CA ASP A 191 -8.85 11.98 -3.43
C ASP A 191 -7.72 11.64 -2.44
N ASN A 192 -8.10 11.03 -1.31
CA ASN A 192 -7.21 10.75 -0.20
C ASN A 192 -6.10 9.75 -0.54
N LEU A 193 -6.33 8.89 -1.52
CA LEU A 193 -5.42 7.81 -1.90
C LEU A 193 -4.54 8.17 -3.13
N ASN A 194 -4.70 9.37 -3.69
CA ASN A 194 -3.84 9.85 -4.75
C ASN A 194 -2.45 10.25 -4.21
N VAL A 195 -1.45 9.42 -4.52
CA VAL A 195 -0.01 9.64 -4.25
C VAL A 195 0.80 9.93 -5.53
N GLY A 196 0.10 10.16 -6.64
CA GLY A 196 0.68 10.54 -7.92
C GLY A 196 0.99 12.04 -8.01
N LYS A 197 1.22 12.53 -9.24
CA LYS A 197 1.56 13.94 -9.49
C LYS A 197 0.49 14.89 -8.91
N GLY A 198 0.92 15.79 -8.03
CA GLY A 198 0.06 16.78 -7.37
C GLY A 198 -0.77 16.24 -6.19
N GLY A 199 -0.84 14.93 -5.98
CA GLY A 199 -1.60 14.32 -4.89
C GLY A 199 -1.08 14.71 -3.50
N ASP A 200 0.25 14.76 -3.34
CA ASP A 200 0.90 15.16 -2.08
C ASP A 200 0.66 16.64 -1.72
N GLU A 201 0.60 17.52 -2.72
CA GLU A 201 0.34 18.95 -2.50
C GLU A 201 -1.09 19.18 -2.01
N VAL A 202 -2.06 18.52 -2.66
CA VAL A 202 -3.48 18.56 -2.27
C VAL A 202 -3.67 18.00 -0.86
N TRP A 203 -3.03 16.86 -0.56
CA TRP A 203 -3.08 16.24 0.76
C TRP A 203 -2.48 17.15 1.84
N THR A 204 -1.30 17.72 1.59
CA THR A 204 -0.63 18.63 2.54
C THR A 204 -1.48 19.87 2.82
N ALA A 205 -2.15 20.42 1.80
CA ALA A 205 -3.04 21.55 1.98
C ALA A 205 -4.28 21.18 2.81
N ALA A 206 -4.88 20.00 2.59
CA ALA A 206 -6.00 19.51 3.39
C ALA A 206 -5.58 19.25 4.85
N PHE A 207 -4.42 18.64 5.07
CA PHE A 207 -3.86 18.39 6.39
C PHE A 207 -3.63 19.69 7.18
N ARG A 208 -3.05 20.73 6.56
CA ARG A 208 -2.90 22.04 7.20
C ARG A 208 -4.24 22.67 7.59
N ASN A 209 -5.28 22.48 6.77
CA ASN A 209 -6.62 22.98 7.09
C ASN A 209 -7.22 22.20 8.27
N PHE A 210 -7.04 20.88 8.28
CA PHE A 210 -7.41 20.03 9.41
C PHE A 210 -6.74 20.48 10.71
N ASP A 211 -5.42 20.66 10.72
CA ASP A 211 -4.66 21.12 11.90
C ASP A 211 -5.18 22.46 12.42
N GLN A 212 -5.42 23.42 11.52
CA GLN A 212 -5.97 24.73 11.88
C GLN A 212 -7.39 24.64 12.48
N LYS A 213 -8.19 23.66 12.07
CA LYS A 213 -9.50 23.41 12.67
C LYS A 213 -9.35 22.73 14.04
N MET A 214 -8.45 21.76 14.16
CA MET A 214 -8.17 21.04 15.40
C MET A 214 -7.63 21.96 16.49
N SER A 215 -6.83 22.96 16.14
CA SER A 215 -6.21 23.88 17.11
C SER A 215 -7.22 24.69 17.94
N ARG A 216 -8.49 24.75 17.50
CA ARG A 216 -9.58 25.41 18.25
C ARG A 216 -9.97 24.63 19.51
N TYR A 217 -9.63 23.36 19.55
CA TYR A 217 -9.94 22.47 20.67
C TYR A 217 -8.76 22.34 21.64
N ASP A 218 -7.56 22.85 21.31
CA ASP A 218 -6.33 22.65 22.08
C ASP A 218 -6.47 23.04 23.56
N ASP A 219 -7.01 24.23 23.84
CA ASP A 219 -7.20 24.71 25.22
C ASP A 219 -8.18 23.83 26.00
N VAL A 220 -9.28 23.41 25.36
CA VAL A 220 -10.31 22.58 25.99
C VAL A 220 -9.80 21.16 26.22
N ILE A 221 -9.07 20.60 25.25
CA ILE A 221 -8.38 19.31 25.36
C ILE A 221 -7.39 19.37 26.53
N ALA A 222 -6.55 20.41 26.60
CA ALA A 222 -5.58 20.58 27.67
C ALA A 222 -6.24 20.67 29.05
N GLU A 223 -7.36 21.41 29.18
CA GLU A 223 -8.13 21.47 30.43
C GLU A 223 -8.73 20.11 30.83
N ARG A 224 -9.30 19.36 29.87
CA ARG A 224 -9.89 18.04 30.12
C ARG A 224 -8.83 17.01 30.51
N LEU A 225 -7.70 16.99 29.81
CA LEU A 225 -6.56 16.14 30.16
C LEU A 225 -6.03 16.48 31.55
N LYS A 226 -5.82 17.77 31.86
CA LYS A 226 -5.43 18.19 33.22
C LYS A 226 -6.42 17.66 34.25
N LYS A 227 -7.72 17.83 34.08
CA LYS A 227 -8.72 17.28 35.01
C LYS A 227 -8.65 15.75 35.16
N LYS A 228 -8.42 15.02 34.07
CA LYS A 228 -8.27 13.55 34.07
C LYS A 228 -7.02 13.10 34.83
N PHE A 229 -5.91 13.83 34.73
CA PHE A 229 -4.64 13.49 35.40
C PHE A 229 -4.48 14.09 36.81
N TYR A 230 -5.08 15.24 37.10
CA TYR A 230 -5.04 15.91 38.41
C TYR A 230 -6.08 15.38 39.41
N ASN A 231 -6.99 14.48 39.00
CA ASN A 231 -7.84 13.69 39.89
C ASN A 231 -7.34 12.23 40.07
N PRO A 232 -6.14 11.95 40.62
CA PRO A 232 -5.65 10.59 40.84
C PRO A 232 -6.23 9.93 42.10
N THR A 233 -7.33 10.41 42.67
CA THR A 233 -8.00 9.77 43.80
C THR A 233 -9.36 9.21 43.37
N ALA A 234 -9.36 7.98 42.85
CA ALA A 234 -10.38 6.93 43.08
C ALA A 234 -10.40 5.80 42.03
N ASP A 235 -9.29 5.43 41.38
CA ASP A 235 -9.25 4.07 40.81
C ASP A 235 -7.82 3.51 40.64
N SER A 236 -7.20 3.23 41.79
CA SER A 236 -6.04 2.35 41.88
C SER A 236 -6.49 0.88 41.96
N ARG A 237 -7.36 0.39 41.06
CA ARG A 237 -7.69 -1.05 40.96
C ARG A 237 -8.11 -1.49 39.56
N GLN A 238 -7.15 -1.58 38.64
CA GLN A 238 -7.16 -2.61 37.60
C GLN A 238 -5.75 -3.19 37.41
N VAL A 239 -5.28 -3.85 38.46
CA VAL A 239 -4.33 -4.97 38.35
C VAL A 239 -4.86 -6.05 39.28
N CYS A 240 -5.61 -6.99 38.70
CA CYS A 240 -5.77 -8.36 39.19
C CYS A 240 -5.92 -9.24 37.96
#